data_AF-A0A3P1XMN3-F1
#
_entry.id   AF-A0A3P1XMN3-F1
#
_cell.length_a   1.000
_cell.length_b   1.000
_cell.length_c   1.000
_cell.angle_alpha   90.00
_cell.angle_beta   90.00
_cell.angle_gamma   90.00
#
_symmetry.space_group_name_H-M   'P 1'
#
loop_
_entity.id
_entity.type
_entity.pdbx_description
1 polymer ?
#
loop_
_entity_poly.entity_id
_entity_poly.type
_entity_poly.pdbx_seq_one_letter_code
_entity_poly.pdbx_strand_id
1 'polypeptide(L)'
;MSKKRKQTKQTEYERRKIEEARRQNLYVKRLFALLKYLGFGDAIPYFDKSLLKLLSCTRPLLLRMDTSGVKYLDGNYKSFIQHEFYYLMGRHKVPFSEQEGDTRMISCADYFELWMPLTFQLGIAMNKPSERAGQERILNVFKAHGTVIVSDREKERFTDEFNRLFDRMNDQYSSCLTLQLYQLCNPCIHLIWITKLQFEQYKNRLGHIAWLASRPPNWIWGTDRKGERRRLYRVGFPLGARDDIYWHSARIPNNPYILMDPDRRYEIYMQEHAVVRMFERLDGVAPQVINTYMNLSFIEWDVDWYKGSLLIAFKLFNQKVGYFFADFTKERRIVIRTFYFITYDHTPEGEMLSSYAGLKALDKKYLCIDRLSTFLASDFDRGSKLATLFREAGCAHLLNREALRSGIDSEAKLTSVSNEFIEKYLSTLDMKA
;
A
#
# COMPACT_ATOMS: atom_id res chain seq x y z
N MET A 1 39.58 -15.64 -31.51
CA MET A 1 38.43 -15.38 -30.61
C MET A 1 38.78 -15.13 -29.12
N SER A 2 40.04 -15.29 -28.66
CA SER A 2 40.42 -15.16 -27.23
C SER A 2 40.68 -13.72 -26.73
N LYS A 3 41.25 -12.83 -27.56
CA LYS A 3 41.59 -11.45 -27.16
C LYS A 3 40.37 -10.53 -26.92
N LYS A 4 39.34 -10.58 -27.79
CA LYS A 4 38.08 -9.80 -27.61
C LYS A 4 37.37 -10.15 -26.29
N ARG A 5 37.24 -11.45 -25.95
CA ARG A 5 36.65 -11.89 -24.68
C ARG A 5 37.44 -11.46 -23.43
N LYS A 6 38.77 -11.37 -23.50
CA LYS A 6 39.61 -10.87 -22.38
C LYS A 6 39.46 -9.35 -22.20
N GLN A 7 39.43 -8.60 -23.29
CA GLN A 7 39.32 -7.14 -23.25
C GLN A 7 37.96 -6.69 -22.71
N THR A 8 36.86 -7.33 -23.12
CA THR A 8 35.50 -7.07 -22.61
C THR A 8 35.34 -7.40 -21.12
N LYS A 9 35.95 -8.50 -20.65
CA LYS A 9 35.95 -8.86 -19.21
C LYS A 9 36.74 -7.87 -18.34
N GLN A 10 37.83 -7.34 -18.87
CA GLN A 10 38.66 -6.35 -18.16
C GLN A 10 37.94 -5.01 -18.05
N THR A 11 37.22 -4.58 -19.09
CA THR A 11 36.37 -3.37 -19.03
C THR A 11 35.17 -3.54 -18.10
N GLU A 12 34.57 -4.72 -18.05
CA GLU A 12 33.46 -5.02 -17.13
C GLU A 12 33.93 -5.04 -15.67
N TYR A 13 35.12 -5.59 -15.40
CA TYR A 13 35.75 -5.58 -14.08
C TYR A 13 36.05 -4.15 -13.60
N GLU A 14 36.60 -3.30 -14.46
CA GLU A 14 36.86 -1.90 -14.14
C GLU A 14 35.56 -1.12 -13.86
N ARG A 15 34.52 -1.35 -14.66
CA ARG A 15 33.19 -0.76 -14.41
C ARG A 15 32.62 -1.18 -13.06
N ARG A 16 32.69 -2.46 -12.71
CA ARG A 16 32.23 -2.96 -11.39
C ARG A 16 33.00 -2.31 -10.24
N LYS A 17 34.32 -2.15 -10.37
CA LYS A 17 35.17 -1.50 -9.36
C LYS A 17 34.81 -0.02 -9.16
N ILE A 18 34.58 0.71 -10.25
CA ILE A 18 34.14 2.13 -10.20
C ILE A 18 32.77 2.25 -9.53
N GLU A 19 31.84 1.37 -9.89
CA GLU A 19 30.49 1.36 -9.33
C GLU A 19 30.51 1.01 -7.83
N GLU A 20 31.32 0.05 -7.41
CA GLU A 20 31.51 -0.32 -6.01
C GLU A 20 32.10 0.84 -5.19
N ALA A 21 33.11 1.55 -5.72
CA ALA A 21 33.66 2.75 -5.09
C ALA A 21 32.62 3.87 -4.96
N ARG A 22 31.83 4.13 -6.02
CA ARG A 22 30.73 5.11 -5.99
C ARG A 22 29.70 4.75 -4.92
N ARG A 23 29.32 3.47 -4.85
CA ARG A 23 28.38 2.95 -3.84
C ARG A 23 28.95 3.07 -2.44
N GLN A 24 30.23 2.79 -2.22
CA GLN A 24 30.92 2.96 -0.93
C GLN A 24 30.86 4.40 -0.46
N ASN A 25 31.23 5.35 -1.33
CA ASN A 25 31.21 6.78 -1.01
C ASN A 25 29.80 7.27 -0.64
N LEU A 26 28.76 6.82 -1.36
CA LEU A 26 27.37 7.17 -1.05
C LEU A 26 26.95 6.67 0.34
N TYR A 27 27.34 5.45 0.71
CA TYR A 27 27.03 4.89 2.02
C TYR A 27 27.73 5.64 3.15
N VAL A 28 29.03 5.90 3.02
CA VAL A 28 29.79 6.65 4.04
C VAL A 28 29.18 8.04 4.22
N LYS A 29 28.80 8.71 3.13
CA LYS A 29 28.10 10.00 3.19
C LYS A 29 26.79 9.91 3.98
N ARG A 30 25.96 8.90 3.70
CA ARG A 30 24.69 8.67 4.41
C ARG A 30 24.91 8.35 5.89
N LEU A 31 25.85 7.45 6.20
CA LEU A 31 26.20 7.07 7.57
C LEU A 31 26.63 8.28 8.40
N PHE A 32 27.55 9.09 7.88
CA PHE A 32 28.03 10.27 8.60
C PHE A 32 26.97 11.36 8.73
N ALA A 33 26.08 11.51 7.74
CA ALA A 33 24.92 12.38 7.88
C ALA A 33 23.98 11.90 9.00
N LEU A 34 23.72 10.59 9.08
CA LEU A 34 22.91 10.00 10.14
C LEU A 34 23.57 10.19 11.52
N LEU A 35 24.87 9.91 11.66
CA LEU A 35 25.58 10.08 12.93
C LEU A 35 25.52 11.53 13.42
N LYS A 36 25.74 12.52 12.55
CA LYS A 36 25.60 13.93 12.91
C LYS A 36 24.17 14.26 13.35
N TYR A 37 23.19 13.79 12.61
CA TYR A 37 21.77 14.02 12.91
C TYR A 37 21.35 13.42 14.26
N LEU A 38 21.87 12.25 14.60
CA LEU A 38 21.60 11.58 15.87
C LEU A 38 22.49 12.07 17.03
N GLY A 39 23.36 13.06 16.80
CA GLY A 39 24.24 13.64 17.83
C GLY A 39 25.55 12.90 18.07
N PHE A 40 25.88 11.88 17.28
CA PHE A 40 27.13 11.10 17.34
C PHE A 40 28.20 11.64 16.38
N GLY A 41 28.18 12.93 16.05
CA GLY A 41 29.12 13.54 15.11
C GLY A 41 30.58 13.38 15.54
N ASP A 42 30.83 13.40 16.84
CA ASP A 42 32.16 13.29 17.45
C ASP A 42 32.78 11.89 17.28
N ALA A 43 31.99 10.89 16.90
CA ALA A 43 32.50 9.55 16.61
C ALA A 43 33.20 9.47 15.24
N ILE A 44 32.86 10.37 14.29
CA ILE A 44 33.28 10.31 12.88
C ILE A 44 34.82 10.24 12.71
N PRO A 45 35.64 11.03 13.43
CA PRO A 45 37.10 10.99 13.28
C PRO A 45 37.74 9.64 13.62
N TYR A 46 37.03 8.78 14.37
CA TYR A 46 37.55 7.48 14.80
C TYR A 46 37.23 6.35 13.81
N PHE A 47 36.45 6.60 12.76
CA PHE A 47 36.18 5.63 11.71
C PHE A 47 37.37 5.47 10.77
N ASP A 48 38.01 4.30 10.79
CA ASP A 48 39.06 3.98 9.83
C ASP A 48 38.51 3.45 8.48
N LYS A 49 39.38 3.42 7.46
CA LYS A 49 39.02 2.93 6.11
C LYS A 49 38.62 1.45 6.10
N SER A 50 39.16 0.63 7.00
CA SER A 50 38.88 -0.81 7.07
C SER A 50 37.45 -1.04 7.55
N LEU A 51 37.07 -0.40 8.65
CA LEU A 51 35.73 -0.44 9.22
C LEU A 51 34.69 0.12 8.24
N LEU A 52 34.97 1.27 7.62
CA LEU A 52 34.05 1.83 6.62
C LEU A 52 33.88 0.92 5.40
N LYS A 53 34.94 0.24 4.97
CA LYS A 53 34.85 -0.76 3.90
C LYS A 53 33.99 -1.94 4.35
N LEU A 54 34.22 -2.48 5.55
CA LEU A 54 33.46 -3.57 6.12
C LEU A 54 31.97 -3.24 6.20
N LEU A 55 31.62 -2.11 6.80
CA LEU A 55 30.23 -1.60 6.91
C LEU A 55 29.58 -1.43 5.53
N SER A 56 30.34 -0.94 4.56
CA SER A 56 29.84 -0.78 3.19
C SER A 56 29.58 -2.12 2.49
N CYS A 57 30.26 -3.20 2.89
CA CYS A 57 30.08 -4.55 2.34
C CYS A 57 28.98 -5.35 3.08
N THR A 58 28.69 -5.02 4.34
CA THR A 58 27.69 -5.68 5.21
C THR A 58 26.26 -5.19 4.96
N ARG A 59 26.04 -4.33 3.96
CA ARG A 59 24.74 -3.70 3.69
C ARG A 59 23.61 -4.73 3.55
N PRO A 60 22.47 -4.52 4.22
CA PRO A 60 21.26 -5.26 3.96
C PRO A 60 20.79 -5.14 2.54
N LEU A 61 20.13 -6.18 2.06
CA LEU A 61 18.99 -5.99 1.18
C LEU A 61 17.81 -5.80 2.13
N LEU A 62 17.26 -4.58 2.23
CA LEU A 62 16.21 -4.27 3.21
C LEU A 62 15.06 -5.29 3.13
N LEU A 63 14.68 -5.70 1.92
CA LEU A 63 13.66 -6.72 1.67
C LEU A 63 14.13 -7.71 0.62
N ARG A 64 14.26 -8.98 1.01
CA ARG A 64 14.32 -10.12 0.09
C ARG A 64 12.98 -10.83 0.11
N MET A 65 12.38 -11.01 -1.07
CA MET A 65 11.15 -11.80 -1.21
C MET A 65 11.46 -13.14 -1.87
N ASP A 66 11.02 -14.21 -1.22
CA ASP A 66 10.90 -15.54 -1.83
C ASP A 66 9.45 -15.68 -2.34
N THR A 67 9.32 -15.77 -3.66
CA THR A 67 8.04 -15.85 -4.37
C THR A 67 7.78 -17.23 -4.94
N SER A 68 8.56 -18.25 -4.55
CA SER A 68 8.42 -19.62 -5.06
C SER A 68 7.04 -20.23 -4.79
N GLY A 69 6.39 -19.84 -3.68
CA GLY A 69 5.03 -20.21 -3.33
C GLY A 69 3.92 -19.40 -4.00
N VAL A 70 4.26 -18.42 -4.85
CA VAL A 70 3.29 -17.53 -5.48
C VAL A 70 3.05 -17.97 -6.93
N LYS A 71 1.80 -18.33 -7.24
CA LYS A 71 1.41 -18.82 -8.58
C LYS A 71 0.98 -17.71 -9.54
N TYR A 72 0.73 -16.50 -9.02
CA TYR A 72 0.08 -15.40 -9.76
C TYR A 72 0.79 -14.05 -9.60
N LEU A 73 2.12 -14.04 -9.39
CA LEU A 73 2.87 -12.80 -9.33
C LEU A 73 3.32 -12.40 -10.74
N ASP A 74 2.75 -11.34 -11.31
CA ASP A 74 3.36 -10.67 -12.46
C ASP A 74 4.69 -10.03 -12.05
N GLY A 75 5.65 -9.94 -12.97
CA GLY A 75 6.97 -9.33 -12.74
C GLY A 75 6.87 -7.88 -12.23
N ASN A 76 5.82 -7.17 -12.63
CA ASN A 76 5.53 -5.79 -12.21
C ASN A 76 5.19 -5.65 -10.73
N TYR A 77 4.63 -6.69 -10.08
CA TYR A 77 4.29 -6.61 -8.65
C TYR A 77 5.52 -6.64 -7.75
N LYS A 78 6.56 -7.38 -8.15
CA LYS A 78 7.79 -7.44 -7.37
C LYS A 78 8.50 -6.08 -7.32
N SER A 79 8.61 -5.41 -8.47
CA SER A 79 9.17 -4.06 -8.54
C SER A 79 8.29 -3.04 -7.80
N PHE A 80 6.97 -3.15 -7.91
CA PHE A 80 6.02 -2.33 -7.16
C PHE A 80 6.21 -2.45 -5.65
N ILE A 81 6.16 -3.69 -5.11
CA ILE A 81 6.34 -3.93 -3.67
C ILE A 81 7.68 -3.35 -3.22
N GLN A 82 8.76 -3.59 -3.97
CA GLN A 82 10.08 -3.06 -3.61
C GLN A 82 10.10 -1.54 -3.62
N HIS A 83 9.55 -0.88 -4.64
CA HIS A 83 9.53 0.57 -4.71
C HIS A 83 8.77 1.19 -3.54
N GLU A 84 7.51 0.78 -3.35
CA GLU A 84 6.64 1.35 -2.33
C GLU A 84 7.10 1.01 -0.91
N PHE A 85 7.60 -0.21 -0.69
CA PHE A 85 8.15 -0.60 0.59
C PHE A 85 9.32 0.30 0.98
N TYR A 86 10.28 0.53 0.09
CA TYR A 86 11.42 1.41 0.39
C TYR A 86 10.97 2.87 0.55
N TYR A 87 10.02 3.33 -0.24
CA TYR A 87 9.44 4.66 -0.10
C TYR A 87 8.85 4.89 1.30
N LEU A 88 8.00 3.98 1.77
CA LEU A 88 7.39 4.08 3.10
C LEU A 88 8.42 3.96 4.22
N MET A 89 9.36 3.02 4.10
CA MET A 89 10.41 2.80 5.11
C MET A 89 11.35 4.01 5.26
N GLY A 90 11.56 4.79 4.20
CA GLY A 90 12.33 6.04 4.26
C GLY A 90 11.55 7.23 4.82
N ARG A 91 10.23 7.25 4.63
CA ARG A 91 9.36 8.35 5.07
C ARG A 91 8.94 8.24 6.54
N HIS A 92 8.65 7.02 7.00
CA HIS A 92 8.21 6.78 8.37
C HIS A 92 9.39 6.86 9.33
N LYS A 93 9.35 7.85 10.22
CA LYS A 93 10.36 8.03 11.26
C LYS A 93 9.75 7.74 12.63
N VAL A 94 10.51 7.08 13.48
CA VAL A 94 10.15 6.81 14.88
C VAL A 94 11.17 7.44 15.82
N PRO A 95 10.81 7.70 17.09
CA PRO A 95 11.77 8.15 18.09
C PRO A 95 12.94 7.17 18.21
N PHE A 96 14.15 7.73 18.17
CA PHE A 96 15.39 6.96 18.27
C PHE A 96 15.58 6.42 19.70
N SER A 97 15.20 7.20 20.71
CA SER A 97 15.22 6.85 22.13
C SER A 97 13.84 7.02 22.75
N GLU A 98 13.61 6.39 23.90
CA GLU A 98 12.47 6.67 24.80
C GLU A 98 12.83 7.62 25.95
N GLN A 99 14.06 8.13 25.98
CA GLN A 99 14.51 9.06 27.01
C GLN A 99 13.72 10.38 26.92
N GLU A 100 13.24 10.84 28.07
CA GLU A 100 12.45 12.07 28.17
C GLU A 100 13.25 13.27 27.64
N GLY A 101 12.62 14.04 26.74
CA GLY A 101 13.26 15.19 26.08
C GLY A 101 14.09 14.86 24.83
N ASP A 102 14.32 13.58 24.51
CA ASP A 102 14.94 13.22 23.23
C ASP A 102 13.94 13.39 22.07
N THR A 103 14.32 14.21 21.10
CA THR A 103 13.53 14.52 19.89
C THR A 103 14.14 13.92 18.63
N ARG A 104 15.22 13.15 18.76
CA ARG A 104 15.88 12.51 17.62
C ARG A 104 14.98 11.44 17.04
N MET A 105 14.84 11.48 15.72
CA MET A 105 14.02 10.53 14.96
C MET A 105 14.92 9.70 14.05
N ILE A 106 14.48 8.52 13.65
CA ILE A 106 15.20 7.71 12.66
C ILE A 106 14.19 7.03 11.73
N SER A 107 14.49 7.00 10.43
CA SER A 107 13.67 6.25 9.47
C SER A 107 13.92 4.75 9.61
N CYS A 108 12.92 3.92 9.33
CA CYS A 108 13.11 2.47 9.38
C CYS A 108 14.16 2.02 8.35
N ALA A 109 14.21 2.66 7.18
CA ALA A 109 15.24 2.41 6.18
C ALA A 109 16.65 2.71 6.72
N ASP A 110 16.89 3.88 7.31
CA ASP A 110 18.21 4.23 7.86
C ASP A 110 18.58 3.36 9.07
N TYR A 111 17.59 2.95 9.87
CA TYR A 111 17.82 2.01 10.96
C TYR A 111 18.40 0.68 10.45
N PHE A 112 17.69 0.03 9.52
CA PHE A 112 18.13 -1.26 9.00
C PHE A 112 19.37 -1.12 8.12
N GLU A 113 19.47 -0.10 7.26
CA GLU A 113 20.58 0.01 6.29
C GLU A 113 21.89 0.55 6.88
N LEU A 114 21.83 1.40 7.91
CA LEU A 114 22.99 2.13 8.44
C LEU A 114 23.23 1.83 9.92
N TRP A 115 22.23 2.06 10.77
CA TRP A 115 22.39 1.98 12.22
C TRP A 115 22.62 0.56 12.73
N MET A 116 21.81 -0.39 12.28
CA MET A 116 21.91 -1.78 12.71
C MET A 116 23.23 -2.43 12.25
N PRO A 117 23.68 -2.31 10.98
CA PRO A 117 24.98 -2.82 10.59
C PRO A 117 26.13 -2.19 11.39
N LEU A 118 26.04 -0.90 11.70
CA LEU A 118 27.02 -0.23 12.53
C LEU A 118 27.07 -0.84 13.94
N THR A 119 25.94 -0.87 14.63
CA THR A 119 25.84 -1.38 16.01
C THR A 119 26.23 -2.84 16.09
N PHE A 120 25.83 -3.66 15.12
CA PHE A 120 26.23 -5.06 15.03
C PHE A 120 27.75 -5.21 14.86
N GLN A 121 28.38 -4.48 13.94
CA GLN A 121 29.83 -4.54 13.75
C GLN A 121 30.61 -4.01 14.96
N LEU A 122 30.11 -2.96 15.61
CA LEU A 122 30.70 -2.43 16.84
C LEU A 122 30.52 -3.36 18.05
N GLY A 123 29.57 -4.29 18.01
CA GLY A 123 29.38 -5.32 19.03
C GLY A 123 30.31 -6.54 18.87
N ILE A 124 30.91 -6.73 17.69
CA ILE A 124 31.83 -7.86 17.45
C ILE A 124 33.18 -7.57 18.10
N ALA A 125 33.71 -8.53 18.87
CA ALA A 125 35.03 -8.40 19.47
C ALA A 125 36.16 -8.42 18.41
N MET A 126 37.04 -7.42 18.45
CA MET A 126 38.15 -7.30 17.50
C MET A 126 39.42 -8.00 18.00
N ASN A 127 40.13 -8.65 17.07
CA ASN A 127 41.35 -9.41 17.36
C ASN A 127 42.63 -8.54 17.33
N LYS A 128 42.65 -7.42 16.58
CA LYS A 128 43.84 -6.56 16.47
C LYS A 128 43.77 -5.38 17.45
N PRO A 129 44.87 -5.05 18.18
CA PRO A 129 44.89 -3.95 19.14
C PRO A 129 44.57 -2.58 18.54
N SER A 130 45.04 -2.29 17.32
CA SER A 130 44.80 -0.99 16.66
C SER A 130 43.34 -0.79 16.25
N GLU A 131 42.69 -1.86 15.78
CA GLU A 131 41.27 -1.84 15.40
C GLU A 131 40.39 -1.71 16.66
N ARG A 132 40.78 -2.40 17.74
CA ARG A 132 40.13 -2.32 19.06
C ARG A 132 40.17 -0.90 19.65
N ALA A 133 41.31 -0.21 19.58
CA ALA A 133 41.44 1.15 20.11
C ALA A 133 40.56 2.18 19.36
N GLY A 134 40.35 2.01 18.05
CA GLY A 134 39.44 2.85 17.27
C GLY A 134 37.97 2.59 17.63
N GLN A 135 37.59 1.32 17.70
CA GLN A 135 36.25 0.88 18.10
C GLN A 135 35.87 1.35 19.51
N GLU A 136 36.77 1.21 20.49
CA GLU A 136 36.54 1.65 21.87
C GLU A 136 36.27 3.17 21.95
N ARG A 137 36.94 3.99 21.14
CA ARG A 137 36.65 5.44 21.07
C ARG A 137 35.26 5.73 20.52
N ILE A 138 34.84 5.00 19.47
CA ILE A 138 33.48 5.13 18.93
C ILE A 138 32.45 4.75 20.00
N LEU A 139 32.64 3.61 20.68
CA LEU A 139 31.76 3.13 21.74
C LEU A 139 31.68 4.12 22.92
N ASN A 140 32.79 4.75 23.30
CA ASN A 140 32.81 5.77 24.35
C ASN A 140 31.99 7.01 24.00
N VAL A 141 32.06 7.47 22.74
CA VAL A 141 31.18 8.56 22.27
C VAL A 141 29.72 8.16 22.38
N PHE A 142 29.35 6.95 21.92
CA PHE A 142 27.96 6.49 21.97
C PHE A 142 27.46 6.42 23.41
N LYS A 143 28.28 5.87 24.32
CA LYS A 143 27.98 5.79 25.75
C LYS A 143 27.80 7.16 26.39
N ALA A 144 28.62 8.15 26.04
CA ALA A 144 28.50 9.52 26.53
C ALA A 144 27.17 10.18 26.11
N HIS A 145 26.60 9.75 24.98
CA HIS A 145 25.29 10.19 24.48
C HIS A 145 24.15 9.23 24.87
N GLY A 146 24.34 8.40 25.90
CA GLY A 146 23.29 7.55 26.47
C GLY A 146 22.99 6.28 25.68
N THR A 147 23.80 5.92 24.68
CA THR A 147 23.63 4.69 23.89
C THR A 147 24.70 3.67 24.21
N VAL A 148 24.32 2.53 24.79
CA VAL A 148 25.26 1.44 25.11
C VAL A 148 25.12 0.33 24.07
N ILE A 149 26.22 -0.01 23.40
CA ILE A 149 26.34 -1.17 22.51
C ILE A 149 27.13 -2.24 23.28
N VAL A 150 26.50 -3.40 23.51
CA VAL A 150 27.08 -4.52 24.27
C VAL A 150 27.88 -5.43 23.33
N SER A 151 28.98 -5.99 23.81
CA SER A 151 29.85 -6.87 23.01
C SER A 151 29.36 -8.32 22.99
N ASP A 152 29.67 -9.06 21.92
CA ASP A 152 29.38 -10.50 21.78
C ASP A 152 30.05 -11.41 22.83
N ARG A 153 31.04 -10.90 23.57
CA ARG A 153 31.73 -11.60 24.67
C ARG A 153 30.99 -11.51 25.99
N GLU A 154 30.16 -10.49 26.15
CA GLU A 154 29.27 -10.33 27.30
C GLU A 154 27.99 -11.11 26.97
N LYS A 155 27.89 -12.35 27.47
CA LYS A 155 26.85 -13.33 27.10
C LYS A 155 25.39 -12.89 27.37
N GLU A 156 25.13 -11.66 27.76
CA GLU A 156 23.78 -11.19 28.09
C GLU A 156 23.47 -9.82 27.47
N ARG A 157 22.48 -9.86 26.56
CA ARG A 157 21.46 -8.83 26.28
C ARG A 157 21.95 -7.49 25.72
N PHE A 158 21.47 -7.18 24.51
CA PHE A 158 21.26 -5.79 24.10
C PHE A 158 20.51 -5.02 25.21
N THR A 159 20.75 -3.71 25.32
CA THR A 159 19.98 -2.89 26.27
C THR A 159 18.49 -3.01 26.01
N ASP A 160 17.66 -2.89 27.05
CA ASP A 160 16.20 -2.87 26.90
C ASP A 160 15.76 -1.82 25.88
N GLU A 161 16.45 -0.68 25.83
CA GLU A 161 16.22 0.37 24.87
C GLU A 161 16.51 -0.05 23.42
N PHE A 162 17.62 -0.77 23.17
CA PHE A 162 17.91 -1.31 21.85
C PHE A 162 16.87 -2.35 21.42
N ASN A 163 16.47 -3.24 22.33
CA ASN A 163 15.43 -4.24 22.03
C ASN A 163 14.10 -3.57 21.69
N ARG A 164 13.68 -2.55 22.46
CA ARG A 164 12.47 -1.77 22.14
C ARG A 164 12.56 -1.08 20.79
N LEU A 165 13.70 -0.44 20.48
CA LEU A 165 13.88 0.20 19.17
C LEU A 165 13.83 -0.84 18.04
N PHE A 166 14.49 -2.00 18.21
CA PHE A 166 14.44 -3.10 17.24
C PHE A 166 13.03 -3.64 17.03
N ASP A 167 12.27 -3.86 18.11
CA ASP A 167 10.89 -4.33 18.06
C ASP A 167 9.99 -3.33 17.34
N ARG A 168 10.06 -2.03 17.70
CA ARG A 168 9.35 -0.96 16.99
C ARG A 168 9.67 -0.94 15.50
N MET A 169 10.94 -1.10 15.14
CA MET A 169 11.38 -1.11 13.75
C MET A 169 10.88 -2.34 12.99
N ASN A 170 10.84 -3.51 13.62
CA ASN A 170 10.27 -4.72 13.02
C ASN A 170 8.75 -4.66 12.88
N ASP A 171 8.05 -4.03 13.82
CA ASP A 171 6.61 -3.81 13.71
C ASP A 171 6.27 -2.89 12.54
N GLN A 172 7.02 -1.80 12.39
CA GLN A 172 6.90 -0.91 11.23
C GLN A 172 7.23 -1.63 9.92
N TYR A 173 8.33 -2.41 9.90
CA TYR A 173 8.71 -3.24 8.75
C TYR A 173 7.57 -4.16 8.34
N SER A 174 7.03 -4.93 9.29
CA SER A 174 5.99 -5.91 9.05
C SER A 174 4.69 -5.25 8.60
N SER A 175 4.33 -4.12 9.20
CA SER A 175 3.15 -3.34 8.85
C SER A 175 3.25 -2.77 7.43
N CYS A 176 4.39 -2.15 7.07
CA CYS A 176 4.62 -1.62 5.74
C CYS A 176 4.55 -2.72 4.68
N LEU A 177 5.20 -3.87 4.92
CA LEU A 177 5.19 -4.99 3.97
C LEU A 177 3.78 -5.59 3.82
N THR A 178 3.07 -5.77 4.94
CA THR A 178 1.70 -6.29 4.92
C THR A 178 0.77 -5.36 4.15
N LEU A 179 0.92 -4.05 4.31
CA LEU A 179 0.15 -3.06 3.54
C LEU A 179 0.38 -3.21 2.03
N GLN A 180 1.62 -3.45 1.58
CA GLN A 180 1.92 -3.65 0.16
C GLN A 180 1.31 -4.94 -0.40
N LEU A 181 1.27 -6.00 0.39
CA LEU A 181 0.64 -7.26 -0.04
C LEU A 181 -0.89 -7.15 -0.04
N TYR A 182 -1.44 -6.40 0.91
CA TYR A 182 -2.87 -6.12 0.97
C TYR A 182 -3.35 -5.31 -0.25
N GLN A 183 -2.54 -4.37 -0.72
CA GLN A 183 -2.73 -3.61 -1.96
C GLN A 183 -2.83 -4.50 -3.21
N LEU A 184 -2.15 -5.63 -3.21
CA LEU A 184 -2.21 -6.60 -4.31
C LEU A 184 -3.36 -7.59 -4.15
N CYS A 185 -3.91 -7.78 -2.95
CA CYS A 185 -5.00 -8.72 -2.72
C CYS A 185 -6.32 -8.24 -3.36
N ASN A 186 -6.97 -9.15 -4.08
CA ASN A 186 -8.31 -8.95 -4.60
C ASN A 186 -9.12 -10.25 -4.43
N PRO A 187 -10.28 -10.22 -3.75
CA PRO A 187 -11.06 -11.40 -3.42
C PRO A 187 -11.57 -12.19 -4.63
N CYS A 188 -11.61 -11.58 -5.83
CA CYS A 188 -12.04 -12.24 -7.06
C CYS A 188 -10.86 -12.65 -7.97
N ILE A 189 -9.63 -12.21 -7.69
CA ILE A 189 -8.47 -12.44 -8.56
C ILE A 189 -7.44 -13.32 -7.85
N HIS A 190 -6.91 -12.87 -6.71
CA HIS A 190 -5.90 -13.61 -5.95
C HIS A 190 -5.73 -13.05 -4.53
N LEU A 191 -5.33 -13.92 -3.61
CA LEU A 191 -4.92 -13.58 -2.26
C LEU A 191 -3.43 -13.88 -2.11
N ILE A 192 -2.66 -12.95 -1.55
CA ILE A 192 -1.21 -13.06 -1.33
C ILE A 192 -0.90 -12.68 0.12
N TRP A 193 -0.06 -13.45 0.80
CA TRP A 193 0.34 -13.16 2.18
C TRP A 193 1.76 -13.65 2.48
N ILE A 194 2.24 -13.24 3.65
CA ILE A 194 3.53 -13.65 4.20
C ILE A 194 3.32 -14.96 4.96
N THR A 195 3.98 -16.05 4.57
CA THR A 195 3.97 -17.29 5.36
C THR A 195 5.01 -17.26 6.46
N LYS A 196 6.13 -16.57 6.20
CA LYS A 196 7.23 -16.43 7.13
C LYS A 196 7.92 -15.10 6.88
N LEU A 197 8.25 -14.39 7.95
CA LEU A 197 9.16 -13.26 7.93
C LEU A 197 10.29 -13.59 8.89
N GLN A 198 11.52 -13.62 8.39
CA GLN A 198 12.68 -13.93 9.22
C GLN A 198 13.77 -12.90 8.98
N PHE A 199 14.31 -12.39 10.08
CA PHE A 199 15.54 -11.63 10.07
C PHE A 199 16.72 -12.61 10.12
N GLU A 200 17.60 -12.55 9.12
CA GLU A 200 18.77 -13.44 9.03
C GLU A 200 20.05 -12.65 8.78
N GLN A 201 21.16 -13.17 9.33
CA GLN A 201 22.50 -12.78 8.91
C GLN A 201 22.98 -13.72 7.81
N TYR A 202 23.19 -13.21 6.61
CA TYR A 202 23.71 -13.97 5.48
C TYR A 202 25.02 -13.37 4.97
N LYS A 203 26.14 -14.12 5.11
CA LYS A 203 27.48 -13.71 4.62
C LYS A 203 27.82 -12.27 5.01
N ASN A 204 27.65 -11.95 6.30
CA ASN A 204 27.86 -10.63 6.91
C ASN A 204 26.82 -9.55 6.54
N ARG A 205 25.70 -9.91 5.93
CA ARG A 205 24.58 -8.98 5.67
C ARG A 205 23.44 -9.28 6.60
N LEU A 206 22.86 -8.26 7.19
CA LEU A 206 21.63 -8.36 7.97
C LEU A 206 20.43 -8.05 7.07
N GLY A 207 19.28 -8.65 7.29
CA GLY A 207 18.09 -8.28 6.54
C GLY A 207 16.97 -9.29 6.68
N HIS A 208 15.80 -8.93 6.16
CA HIS A 208 14.63 -9.78 6.23
C HIS A 208 14.43 -10.56 4.93
N ILE A 209 14.06 -11.82 5.11
CA ILE A 209 13.52 -12.66 4.06
C ILE A 209 12.03 -12.83 4.35
N ALA A 210 11.20 -12.43 3.39
CA ALA A 210 9.77 -12.64 3.40
C ALA A 210 9.43 -13.77 2.43
N TRP A 211 8.87 -14.86 2.94
CA TRP A 211 8.33 -15.93 2.12
C TRP A 211 6.87 -15.63 1.85
N LEU A 212 6.53 -15.56 0.56
CA LEU A 212 5.19 -15.25 0.11
C LEU A 212 4.50 -16.51 -0.40
N ALA A 213 3.20 -16.60 -0.12
CA ALA A 213 2.33 -17.59 -0.73
C ALA A 213 1.11 -16.90 -1.34
N SER A 214 0.44 -17.63 -2.22
CA SER A 214 -0.82 -17.17 -2.82
C SER A 214 -1.83 -18.29 -2.95
N ARG A 215 -3.11 -17.93 -2.88
CA ARG A 215 -4.23 -18.83 -3.12
C ARG A 215 -5.11 -18.28 -4.24
N PRO A 216 -5.64 -19.12 -5.14
CA PRO A 216 -6.77 -18.71 -5.96
C PRO A 216 -7.97 -18.39 -5.06
N PRO A 217 -8.83 -17.44 -5.47
CA PRO A 217 -10.10 -17.16 -4.81
C PRO A 217 -10.94 -18.42 -4.58
N ASN A 218 -11.59 -18.50 -3.42
CA ASN A 218 -12.63 -19.50 -3.19
C ASN A 218 -13.92 -19.05 -3.89
N TRP A 219 -14.67 -19.97 -4.50
CA TRP A 219 -15.88 -19.62 -5.24
C TRP A 219 -16.91 -20.75 -5.20
N ILE A 220 -18.16 -20.37 -5.45
CA ILE A 220 -19.29 -21.29 -5.62
C ILE A 220 -20.05 -20.96 -6.90
N TRP A 221 -20.89 -21.89 -7.35
CA TRP A 221 -21.88 -21.59 -8.39
C TRP A 221 -23.10 -20.89 -7.77
N GLY A 222 -23.58 -19.86 -8.46
CA GLY A 222 -24.86 -19.24 -8.19
C GLY A 222 -25.49 -18.72 -9.48
N THR A 223 -26.58 -17.96 -9.35
CA THR A 223 -27.26 -17.33 -10.48
C THR A 223 -27.14 -15.81 -10.38
N ASP A 224 -27.08 -15.11 -11.51
CA ASP A 224 -27.33 -13.67 -11.56
C ASP A 224 -28.83 -13.35 -11.55
N ARG A 225 -29.17 -12.06 -11.63
CA ARG A 225 -30.58 -11.61 -11.63
C ARG A 225 -31.38 -12.03 -12.86
N LYS A 226 -30.71 -12.43 -13.94
CA LYS A 226 -31.35 -13.00 -15.14
C LYS A 226 -31.51 -14.52 -15.04
N GLY A 227 -31.07 -15.12 -13.93
CA GLY A 227 -31.06 -16.57 -13.74
C GLY A 227 -29.87 -17.27 -14.39
N GLU A 228 -28.93 -16.53 -14.99
CA GLU A 228 -27.78 -17.15 -15.64
C GLU A 228 -26.76 -17.62 -14.61
N ARG A 229 -26.17 -18.79 -14.86
CA ARG A 229 -25.18 -19.39 -13.96
C ARG A 229 -23.89 -18.56 -13.97
N ARG A 230 -23.44 -18.12 -12.79
CA ARG A 230 -22.22 -17.33 -12.58
C ARG A 230 -21.36 -17.92 -11.46
N ARG A 231 -20.06 -17.64 -11.52
CA ARG A 231 -19.16 -17.85 -10.38
C ARG A 231 -19.37 -16.72 -9.37
N LEU A 232 -19.54 -17.10 -8.11
CA LEU A 232 -19.61 -16.18 -6.97
C LEU A 232 -18.38 -16.42 -6.10
N TYR A 233 -17.49 -15.44 -6.05
CA TYR A 233 -16.24 -15.52 -5.31
C TYR A 233 -16.47 -15.12 -3.85
N ARG A 234 -15.96 -15.91 -2.92
CA ARG A 234 -16.10 -15.63 -1.50
C ARG A 234 -15.16 -14.49 -1.12
N VAL A 235 -15.71 -13.42 -0.55
CA VAL A 235 -14.90 -12.30 -0.07
C VAL A 235 -14.08 -12.75 1.13
N GLY A 236 -12.76 -12.57 1.04
CA GLY A 236 -11.85 -12.86 2.13
C GLY A 236 -10.53 -12.13 1.96
N PHE A 237 -9.79 -12.05 3.06
CA PHE A 237 -8.50 -11.37 3.13
C PHE A 237 -7.54 -12.14 4.03
N PRO A 238 -6.24 -12.14 3.72
CA PRO A 238 -5.26 -12.82 4.56
C PRO A 238 -5.14 -12.13 5.93
N LEU A 239 -5.17 -12.92 7.01
CA LEU A 239 -4.89 -12.46 8.37
C LEU A 239 -3.43 -12.71 8.71
N GLY A 240 -2.57 -11.72 8.43
CA GLY A 240 -1.18 -11.74 8.86
C GLY A 240 -0.39 -12.98 8.40
N ALA A 241 0.51 -13.45 9.26
CA ALA A 241 1.42 -14.54 8.96
C ALA A 241 0.94 -15.86 9.57
N ARG A 242 0.28 -16.73 8.78
CA ARG A 242 0.04 -18.18 9.05
C ARG A 242 -0.84 -18.95 8.05
N ASP A 243 -0.97 -18.49 6.79
CA ASP A 243 -1.86 -19.16 5.80
C ASP A 243 -3.36 -19.11 6.17
N ASP A 244 -3.71 -18.26 7.14
CA ASP A 244 -5.08 -18.02 7.57
C ASP A 244 -5.74 -16.93 6.71
N ILE A 245 -6.85 -17.30 6.09
CA ILE A 245 -7.71 -16.36 5.36
C ILE A 245 -8.94 -16.10 6.21
N TYR A 246 -9.18 -14.83 6.52
CA TYR A 246 -10.46 -14.42 7.05
C TYR A 246 -11.48 -14.38 5.93
N TRP A 247 -12.44 -15.30 5.98
CA TRP A 247 -13.60 -15.26 5.11
C TRP A 247 -14.63 -14.30 5.68
N HIS A 248 -14.83 -13.20 4.98
CA HIS A 248 -15.67 -12.14 5.48
C HIS A 248 -17.13 -12.58 5.56
N SER A 249 -17.78 -12.09 6.60
CA SER A 249 -19.20 -12.20 6.86
C SER A 249 -19.64 -10.92 7.55
N ALA A 250 -20.86 -10.48 7.30
CA ALA A 250 -21.35 -9.25 7.89
C ALA A 250 -22.85 -9.29 8.20
N ARG A 251 -23.26 -8.37 9.07
CA ARG A 251 -24.66 -8.13 9.37
C ARG A 251 -25.27 -7.27 8.28
N ILE A 252 -26.57 -7.41 8.11
CA ILE A 252 -27.35 -6.58 7.20
C ILE A 252 -28.28 -5.71 8.05
N PRO A 253 -28.53 -4.46 7.64
CA PRO A 253 -29.47 -3.60 8.34
C PRO A 253 -30.85 -4.25 8.37
N ASN A 254 -31.64 -3.96 9.41
CA ASN A 254 -33.00 -4.48 9.52
C ASN A 254 -33.85 -4.00 8.34
N ASN A 255 -34.61 -4.93 7.75
CA ASN A 255 -35.58 -4.62 6.70
C ASN A 255 -36.96 -5.10 7.15
N PRO A 256 -37.98 -4.22 7.24
CA PRO A 256 -39.32 -4.61 7.70
C PRO A 256 -39.99 -5.65 6.79
N TYR A 257 -39.52 -5.81 5.56
CA TYR A 257 -40.08 -6.75 4.58
C TYR A 257 -39.33 -8.09 4.50
N ILE A 258 -38.21 -8.25 5.23
CA ILE A 258 -37.43 -9.49 5.20
C ILE A 258 -37.16 -9.93 6.64
N LEU A 259 -37.74 -11.07 7.03
CA LEU A 259 -37.52 -11.65 8.36
C LEU A 259 -36.07 -12.11 8.48
N MET A 260 -35.29 -11.37 9.27
CA MET A 260 -33.87 -11.58 9.45
C MET A 260 -33.53 -11.62 10.93
N ASP A 261 -32.53 -12.43 11.27
CA ASP A 261 -31.86 -12.37 12.56
C ASP A 261 -30.88 -11.19 12.52
N PRO A 262 -31.07 -10.14 13.35
CA PRO A 262 -30.24 -8.94 13.35
C PRO A 262 -28.80 -9.20 13.83
N ASP A 263 -28.60 -10.24 14.65
CA ASP A 263 -27.29 -10.56 15.21
C ASP A 263 -26.47 -11.50 14.33
N ARG A 264 -27.13 -12.22 13.43
CA ARG A 264 -26.51 -13.16 12.50
C ARG A 264 -25.64 -12.45 11.48
N ARG A 265 -24.41 -12.95 11.31
CA ARG A 265 -23.53 -12.59 10.21
C ARG A 265 -23.77 -13.53 9.03
N TYR A 266 -23.83 -12.96 7.83
CA TYR A 266 -24.04 -13.68 6.58
C TYR A 266 -22.80 -13.62 5.71
N GLU A 267 -22.61 -14.69 4.96
CA GLU A 267 -21.51 -14.87 4.05
C GLU A 267 -21.59 -13.90 2.87
N ILE A 268 -20.46 -13.27 2.51
CA ILE A 268 -20.41 -12.29 1.42
C ILE A 268 -19.71 -12.87 0.21
N TYR A 269 -20.41 -12.87 -0.92
CA TYR A 269 -19.88 -13.27 -2.19
C TYR A 269 -19.90 -12.11 -3.18
N MET A 270 -19.04 -12.18 -4.20
CA MET A 270 -18.91 -11.15 -5.23
C MET A 270 -18.81 -11.78 -6.60
N GLN A 271 -19.48 -11.17 -7.57
CA GLN A 271 -19.34 -11.52 -8.99
C GLN A 271 -18.11 -10.83 -9.58
N GLU A 272 -17.38 -11.52 -10.46
CA GLU A 272 -16.25 -10.96 -11.21
C GLU A 272 -16.64 -9.68 -11.97
N HIS A 273 -17.88 -9.63 -12.48
CA HIS A 273 -18.42 -8.44 -13.14
C HIS A 273 -18.37 -7.19 -12.26
N ALA A 274 -18.58 -7.32 -10.95
CA ALA A 274 -18.51 -6.18 -10.04
C ALA A 274 -17.09 -5.60 -9.94
N VAL A 275 -16.07 -6.45 -9.96
CA VAL A 275 -14.67 -6.01 -9.95
C VAL A 275 -14.30 -5.34 -11.26
N VAL A 276 -14.71 -5.92 -12.39
CA VAL A 276 -14.50 -5.32 -13.72
C VAL A 276 -15.15 -3.93 -13.79
N ARG A 277 -16.41 -3.81 -13.37
CA ARG A 277 -17.13 -2.52 -13.35
C ARG A 277 -16.49 -1.51 -12.41
N MET A 278 -15.96 -1.93 -11.27
CA MET A 278 -15.23 -1.04 -10.36
C MET A 278 -14.00 -0.45 -11.05
N PHE A 279 -13.15 -1.26 -11.66
CA PHE A 279 -11.96 -0.77 -12.37
C PHE A 279 -12.29 0.10 -13.59
N GLU A 280 -13.35 -0.23 -14.34
CA GLU A 280 -13.81 0.59 -15.47
C GLU A 280 -14.28 2.00 -15.04
N ARG A 281 -14.84 2.10 -13.84
CA ARG A 281 -15.51 3.31 -13.32
C ARG A 281 -14.62 4.17 -12.44
N LEU A 282 -13.63 3.56 -11.81
CA LEU A 282 -12.61 4.24 -11.01
C LEU A 282 -11.32 4.42 -11.81
N ASP A 283 -11.46 4.65 -13.12
CA ASP A 283 -10.33 4.91 -13.99
C ASP A 283 -9.56 6.17 -13.56
N GLY A 284 -8.24 6.19 -13.82
CA GLY A 284 -7.34 7.23 -13.32
C GLY A 284 -6.74 6.96 -11.93
N VAL A 285 -7.15 5.88 -11.25
CA VAL A 285 -6.57 5.45 -9.97
C VAL A 285 -5.83 4.13 -10.17
N ALA A 286 -4.65 4.00 -9.56
CA ALA A 286 -3.84 2.78 -9.65
C ALA A 286 -4.63 1.56 -9.11
N PRO A 287 -4.61 0.39 -9.78
CA PRO A 287 -5.38 -0.78 -9.35
C PRO A 287 -5.12 -1.22 -7.90
N GLN A 288 -3.89 -1.04 -7.42
CA GLN A 288 -3.45 -1.37 -6.07
C GLN A 288 -4.13 -0.49 -5.01
N VAL A 289 -4.32 0.80 -5.34
CA VAL A 289 -5.05 1.75 -4.50
C VAL A 289 -6.52 1.36 -4.44
N ILE A 290 -7.14 1.06 -5.60
CA ILE A 290 -8.53 0.60 -5.66
C ILE A 290 -8.74 -0.66 -4.82
N ASN A 291 -7.86 -1.66 -4.94
CA ASN A 291 -7.92 -2.89 -4.14
C ASN A 291 -7.87 -2.61 -2.64
N THR A 292 -7.00 -1.69 -2.21
CA THR A 292 -6.90 -1.28 -0.79
C THR A 292 -8.23 -0.77 -0.28
N TYR A 293 -8.82 0.20 -0.98
CA TYR A 293 -10.07 0.82 -0.57
C TYR A 293 -11.27 -0.11 -0.71
N MET A 294 -11.25 -1.05 -1.66
CA MET A 294 -12.24 -2.14 -1.73
C MET A 294 -12.19 -2.99 -0.47
N ASN A 295 -11.00 -3.47 -0.09
CA ASN A 295 -10.87 -4.30 1.09
C ASN A 295 -11.22 -3.52 2.38
N LEU A 296 -10.85 -2.23 2.47
CA LEU A 296 -11.29 -1.34 3.56
C LEU A 296 -12.82 -1.17 3.61
N SER A 297 -13.48 -1.00 2.46
CA SER A 297 -14.94 -0.87 2.39
C SER A 297 -15.65 -2.12 2.92
N PHE A 298 -15.06 -3.30 2.71
CA PHE A 298 -15.59 -4.54 3.29
C PHE A 298 -15.32 -4.64 4.80
N ILE A 299 -14.23 -4.07 5.32
CA ILE A 299 -13.98 -4.02 6.77
C ILE A 299 -14.92 -3.03 7.47
N GLU A 300 -15.06 -1.81 6.95
CA GLU A 300 -15.94 -0.77 7.50
C GLU A 300 -17.41 -1.17 7.41
N TRP A 301 -17.78 -1.81 6.30
CA TRP A 301 -19.12 -2.35 6.06
C TRP A 301 -20.25 -1.31 6.22
N ASP A 302 -20.07 -0.16 5.57
CA ASP A 302 -21.09 0.90 5.48
C ASP A 302 -22.16 0.49 4.46
N VAL A 303 -23.27 -0.09 4.93
CA VAL A 303 -24.32 -0.69 4.10
C VAL A 303 -25.71 -0.19 4.50
N ASP A 304 -26.55 0.07 3.50
CA ASP A 304 -27.96 0.40 3.70
C ASP A 304 -28.88 -0.23 2.65
N TRP A 305 -30.18 -0.26 2.93
CA TRP A 305 -31.21 -0.68 1.99
C TRP A 305 -31.60 0.46 1.06
N TYR A 306 -31.59 0.17 -0.24
CA TYR A 306 -32.09 1.07 -1.26
C TYR A 306 -32.92 0.29 -2.28
N LYS A 307 -34.21 0.65 -2.41
CA LYS A 307 -35.17 0.03 -3.33
C LYS A 307 -35.13 -1.51 -3.33
N GLY A 308 -35.08 -2.10 -2.13
CA GLY A 308 -35.09 -3.55 -1.93
C GLY A 308 -33.75 -4.26 -2.22
N SER A 309 -32.66 -3.52 -2.44
CA SER A 309 -31.30 -4.06 -2.57
C SER A 309 -30.37 -3.43 -1.53
N LEU A 310 -29.22 -4.04 -1.31
CA LEU A 310 -28.18 -3.53 -0.43
C LEU A 310 -27.22 -2.66 -1.24
N LEU A 311 -26.91 -1.47 -0.73
CA LEU A 311 -25.84 -0.62 -1.23
C LEU A 311 -24.75 -0.53 -0.18
N ILE A 312 -23.56 -1.03 -0.53
CA ILE A 312 -22.37 -0.92 0.31
C ILE A 312 -21.56 0.26 -0.22
N ALA A 313 -21.41 1.30 0.58
CA ALA A 313 -20.70 2.51 0.19
C ALA A 313 -19.22 2.21 -0.06
N PHE A 314 -18.70 2.74 -1.16
CA PHE A 314 -17.29 2.66 -1.51
C PHE A 314 -16.67 4.04 -1.42
N LYS A 315 -15.64 4.19 -0.58
CA LYS A 315 -14.99 5.46 -0.29
C LYS A 315 -13.53 5.41 -0.73
N LEU A 316 -13.09 6.43 -1.48
CA LEU A 316 -11.68 6.72 -1.77
C LEU A 316 -11.28 7.96 -0.99
N PHE A 317 -10.22 7.90 -0.19
CA PHE A 317 -9.74 9.03 0.62
C PHE A 317 -10.85 9.67 1.47
N ASN A 318 -11.71 8.83 2.05
CA ASN A 318 -12.90 9.21 2.81
C ASN A 318 -14.00 9.94 2.00
N GLN A 319 -13.90 9.95 0.67
CA GLN A 319 -14.92 10.48 -0.23
C GLN A 319 -15.70 9.35 -0.88
N LYS A 320 -17.03 9.39 -0.80
CA LYS A 320 -17.89 8.33 -1.37
C LYS A 320 -17.89 8.44 -2.90
N VAL A 321 -17.35 7.47 -3.62
CA VAL A 321 -17.27 7.55 -5.10
C VAL A 321 -18.20 6.56 -5.80
N GLY A 322 -18.81 5.65 -5.05
CA GLY A 322 -19.78 4.71 -5.59
C GLY A 322 -20.30 3.73 -4.56
N TYR A 323 -20.97 2.70 -5.06
CA TYR A 323 -21.57 1.65 -4.27
C TYR A 323 -21.33 0.29 -4.89
N PHE A 324 -21.01 -0.69 -4.06
CA PHE A 324 -21.27 -2.08 -4.43
C PHE A 324 -22.74 -2.39 -4.23
N PHE A 325 -23.35 -2.82 -5.31
CA PHE A 325 -24.74 -3.24 -5.30
C PHE A 325 -24.83 -4.73 -5.01
N ALA A 326 -25.60 -5.08 -3.98
CA ALA A 326 -25.77 -6.46 -3.54
C ALA A 326 -27.24 -6.83 -3.34
N ASP A 327 -27.53 -8.12 -3.45
CA ASP A 327 -28.80 -8.70 -3.00
C ASP A 327 -28.58 -9.74 -1.90
N PHE A 328 -29.65 -9.99 -1.15
CA PHE A 328 -29.71 -11.06 -0.18
C PHE A 328 -30.47 -12.25 -0.79
N THR A 329 -29.77 -13.37 -0.99
CA THR A 329 -30.34 -14.52 -1.72
C THR A 329 -31.19 -15.42 -0.81
N LYS A 330 -31.98 -16.31 -1.42
CA LYS A 330 -32.80 -17.31 -0.71
C LYS A 330 -31.96 -18.24 0.18
N GLU A 331 -30.72 -18.51 -0.23
CA GLU A 331 -29.74 -19.30 0.52
C GLU A 331 -29.09 -18.53 1.68
N ARG A 332 -29.61 -17.33 2.01
CA ARG A 332 -29.14 -16.46 3.10
C ARG A 332 -27.68 -16.02 2.91
N ARG A 333 -27.36 -15.55 1.70
CA ARG A 333 -26.03 -15.01 1.34
C ARG A 333 -26.16 -13.58 0.84
N ILE A 334 -25.15 -12.77 1.13
CA ILE A 334 -25.00 -11.43 0.55
C ILE A 334 -24.22 -11.61 -0.74
N VAL A 335 -24.77 -11.20 -1.89
CA VAL A 335 -24.09 -11.34 -3.18
C VAL A 335 -23.96 -9.98 -3.85
N ILE A 336 -22.72 -9.48 -3.92
CA ILE A 336 -22.34 -8.28 -4.67
C ILE A 336 -22.38 -8.61 -6.16
N ARG A 337 -23.22 -7.89 -6.90
CA ARG A 337 -23.53 -8.13 -8.32
C ARG A 337 -22.75 -7.23 -9.25
N THR A 338 -22.64 -5.96 -8.89
CA THR A 338 -22.01 -4.94 -9.71
C THR A 338 -21.49 -3.79 -8.86
N PHE A 339 -20.68 -2.93 -9.46
CA PHE A 339 -20.32 -1.63 -8.91
C PHE A 339 -21.09 -0.55 -9.66
N TYR A 340 -21.67 0.40 -8.92
CA TYR A 340 -22.27 1.61 -9.44
C TYR A 340 -21.41 2.80 -9.05
N PHE A 341 -21.00 3.59 -10.04
CA PHE A 341 -20.45 4.90 -9.76
C PHE A 341 -21.55 5.80 -9.18
N ILE A 342 -21.18 6.74 -8.31
CA ILE A 342 -22.14 7.51 -7.50
C ILE A 342 -23.17 8.30 -8.33
N THR A 343 -22.89 8.64 -9.58
CA THR A 343 -23.82 9.37 -10.46
C THR A 343 -24.79 8.46 -11.23
N TYR A 344 -24.72 7.13 -11.07
CA TYR A 344 -25.52 6.18 -11.85
C TYR A 344 -27.00 6.12 -11.44
N ASP A 345 -27.93 5.85 -12.37
CA ASP A 345 -29.40 5.93 -12.17
C ASP A 345 -30.00 4.94 -11.13
N HIS A 346 -29.17 4.18 -10.43
CA HIS A 346 -29.56 3.24 -9.36
C HIS A 346 -28.85 3.52 -8.03
N THR A 347 -28.27 4.71 -7.90
CA THR A 347 -27.77 5.26 -6.64
C THR A 347 -28.68 6.41 -6.21
N PRO A 348 -28.77 6.71 -4.89
CA PRO A 348 -29.53 7.86 -4.41
C PRO A 348 -29.11 9.16 -5.08
N GLU A 349 -27.79 9.42 -5.14
CA GLU A 349 -27.23 10.64 -5.72
C GLU A 349 -27.43 10.71 -7.25
N GLY A 350 -27.34 9.58 -7.95
CA GLY A 350 -27.52 9.53 -9.39
C GLY A 350 -28.95 9.73 -9.84
N GLU A 351 -29.93 9.23 -9.07
CA GLU A 351 -31.34 9.49 -9.33
C GLU A 351 -31.72 10.95 -9.06
N MET A 352 -31.20 11.55 -7.99
CA MET A 352 -31.35 12.99 -7.74
C MET A 352 -30.78 13.79 -8.91
N LEU A 353 -29.57 13.47 -9.37
CA LEU A 353 -28.96 14.13 -10.53
C LEU A 353 -29.81 14.01 -11.80
N SER A 354 -30.38 12.83 -12.07
CA SER A 354 -31.27 12.62 -13.21
C SER A 354 -32.55 13.45 -13.11
N SER A 355 -33.10 13.59 -11.91
CA SER A 355 -34.32 14.37 -11.68
C SER A 355 -34.11 15.87 -11.91
N TYR A 356 -32.96 16.42 -11.52
CA TYR A 356 -32.63 17.83 -11.72
C TYR A 356 -32.16 18.18 -13.13
N ALA A 357 -31.42 17.28 -13.78
CA ALA A 357 -30.78 17.56 -15.05
C ALA A 357 -31.47 16.93 -16.27
N GLY A 358 -32.51 16.11 -16.08
CA GLY A 358 -33.15 15.34 -17.15
C GLY A 358 -32.25 14.27 -17.79
N LEU A 359 -31.10 13.97 -17.17
CA LEU A 359 -30.10 13.05 -17.70
C LEU A 359 -30.54 11.60 -17.59
N LYS A 360 -30.47 10.86 -18.70
CA LYS A 360 -30.65 9.41 -18.75
C LYS A 360 -29.30 8.69 -18.64
N ALA A 361 -29.32 7.40 -18.32
CA ALA A 361 -28.12 6.57 -18.23
C ALA A 361 -27.18 6.66 -19.45
N LEU A 362 -27.73 6.74 -20.67
CA LEU A 362 -26.93 6.87 -21.90
C LEU A 362 -26.22 8.23 -21.99
N ASP A 363 -26.87 9.29 -21.51
CA ASP A 363 -26.31 10.64 -21.50
C ASP A 363 -25.14 10.70 -20.53
N LYS A 364 -25.30 10.13 -19.33
CA LYS A 364 -24.22 10.06 -18.34
C LYS A 364 -22.98 9.32 -18.86
N LYS A 365 -23.20 8.23 -19.60
CA LYS A 365 -22.12 7.48 -20.26
C LYS A 365 -21.50 8.28 -21.41
N TYR A 366 -22.31 8.97 -22.22
CA TYR A 366 -21.85 9.80 -23.32
C TYR A 366 -20.98 10.96 -22.81
N LEU A 367 -21.38 11.58 -21.70
CA LEU A 367 -20.65 12.65 -21.02
C LEU A 367 -19.49 12.14 -20.15
N CYS A 368 -19.34 10.83 -19.99
CA CYS A 368 -18.35 10.17 -19.11
C CYS A 368 -18.42 10.58 -17.63
N ILE A 369 -19.50 11.24 -17.20
CA ILE A 369 -19.75 11.58 -15.79
C ILE A 369 -20.13 10.35 -14.94
N ASP A 370 -20.13 9.17 -15.57
CA ASP A 370 -20.26 7.89 -14.93
C ASP A 370 -18.90 7.27 -14.53
N ARG A 371 -17.79 8.04 -14.66
CA ARG A 371 -16.41 7.63 -14.38
C ARG A 371 -15.66 8.64 -13.52
N LEU A 372 -14.72 8.17 -12.72
CA LEU A 372 -13.90 9.01 -11.83
C LEU A 372 -12.92 9.89 -12.61
N SER A 373 -12.33 9.41 -13.71
CA SER A 373 -11.31 10.18 -14.43
C SER A 373 -11.81 11.54 -14.94
N THR A 374 -13.10 11.65 -15.25
CA THR A 374 -13.71 12.93 -15.65
C THR A 374 -13.60 13.96 -14.53
N PHE A 375 -13.82 13.55 -13.28
CA PHE A 375 -13.67 14.44 -12.13
C PHE A 375 -12.22 14.75 -11.75
N LEU A 376 -11.29 13.86 -12.10
CA LEU A 376 -9.86 14.10 -11.88
C LEU A 376 -9.27 15.06 -12.92
N ALA A 377 -9.78 15.01 -14.16
CA ALA A 377 -9.28 15.81 -15.28
C ALA A 377 -9.93 17.20 -15.37
N SER A 378 -11.22 17.30 -15.03
CA SER A 378 -11.98 18.53 -15.17
C SER A 378 -11.76 19.51 -14.02
N ASP A 379 -11.56 20.78 -14.36
CA ASP A 379 -11.63 21.89 -13.41
C ASP A 379 -13.05 22.47 -13.43
N PHE A 380 -13.96 21.85 -12.68
CA PHE A 380 -15.35 22.33 -12.63
C PHE A 380 -15.38 23.71 -11.99
N ASP A 381 -15.73 24.73 -12.77
CA ASP A 381 -15.93 26.07 -12.26
C ASP A 381 -16.95 26.04 -11.11
N ARG A 382 -16.58 26.60 -9.96
CA ARG A 382 -17.45 26.59 -8.78
C ARG A 382 -18.77 27.32 -9.02
N GLY A 383 -18.83 28.25 -9.96
CA GLY A 383 -20.05 28.97 -10.34
C GLY A 383 -20.90 28.29 -11.42
N SER A 384 -20.43 27.17 -11.98
CA SER A 384 -21.07 26.54 -13.13
C SER A 384 -22.39 25.83 -12.78
N LYS A 385 -23.31 25.78 -13.76
CA LYS A 385 -24.59 25.06 -13.63
C LYS A 385 -24.35 23.58 -13.29
N LEU A 386 -23.34 22.98 -13.90
CA LEU A 386 -22.97 21.58 -13.67
C LEU A 386 -22.49 21.35 -12.23
N ALA A 387 -21.66 22.24 -11.70
CA ALA A 387 -21.22 22.16 -10.30
C ALA A 387 -22.39 22.30 -9.32
N THR A 388 -23.37 23.14 -9.64
CA THR A 388 -24.58 23.30 -8.83
C THR A 388 -25.42 22.02 -8.82
N LEU A 389 -25.68 21.44 -9.99
CA LEU A 389 -26.40 20.17 -10.11
C LEU A 389 -25.73 19.03 -9.31
N PHE A 390 -24.41 18.92 -9.37
CA PHE A 390 -23.69 17.92 -8.57
C PHE A 390 -23.81 18.18 -7.06
N ARG A 391 -23.80 19.43 -6.61
CA ARG A 391 -23.99 19.75 -5.18
C ARG A 391 -25.39 19.38 -4.70
N GLU A 392 -26.41 19.77 -5.45
CA GLU A 392 -27.81 19.49 -5.14
C GLU A 392 -28.10 17.99 -5.16
N ALA A 393 -27.44 17.24 -6.03
CA ALA A 393 -27.52 15.79 -6.09
C ALA A 393 -26.71 15.04 -5.01
N GLY A 394 -25.97 15.74 -4.13
CA GLY A 394 -25.16 15.12 -3.08
C GLY A 394 -23.78 14.62 -3.55
N CYS A 395 -23.31 15.03 -4.73
CA CYS A 395 -22.01 14.70 -5.32
C CYS A 395 -20.94 15.80 -5.14
N ALA A 396 -21.14 16.76 -4.23
CA ALA A 396 -20.28 17.93 -4.09
C ALA A 396 -18.78 17.59 -3.88
N HIS A 397 -18.49 16.52 -3.16
CA HIS A 397 -17.14 16.06 -2.87
C HIS A 397 -16.36 15.61 -4.11
N LEU A 398 -17.03 15.17 -5.18
CA LEU A 398 -16.35 14.83 -6.43
C LEU A 398 -15.72 16.05 -7.11
N LEU A 399 -16.22 17.25 -6.79
CA LEU A 399 -15.68 18.51 -7.30
C LEU A 399 -14.41 18.95 -6.55
N ASN A 400 -14.04 18.28 -5.45
CA ASN A 400 -12.83 18.58 -4.70
C ASN A 400 -11.64 17.76 -5.22
N ARG A 401 -10.93 18.33 -6.20
CA ARG A 401 -9.79 17.69 -6.85
C ARG A 401 -8.61 17.42 -5.91
N GLU A 402 -8.38 18.29 -4.93
CA GLU A 402 -7.23 18.15 -4.00
C GLU A 402 -7.39 16.92 -3.11
N ALA A 403 -8.60 16.67 -2.62
CA ALA A 403 -8.90 15.49 -1.81
C ALA A 403 -8.70 14.17 -2.58
N LEU A 404 -9.07 14.16 -3.86
CA LEU A 404 -9.00 12.97 -4.72
C LEU A 404 -7.60 12.72 -5.32
N ARG A 405 -6.72 13.73 -5.33
CA ARG A 405 -5.39 13.67 -5.98
C ARG A 405 -4.36 12.81 -5.27
N SER A 406 -4.55 12.53 -3.98
CA SER A 406 -3.53 11.91 -3.13
C SER A 406 -3.14 10.46 -3.47
N GLY A 407 -3.90 9.77 -4.34
CA GLY A 407 -3.47 8.47 -4.91
C GLY A 407 -3.86 8.28 -6.37
N ILE A 408 -3.80 9.36 -7.15
CA ILE A 408 -3.86 9.27 -8.62
C ILE A 408 -2.60 8.57 -9.12
N ASP A 409 -2.79 7.68 -10.09
CA ASP A 409 -1.68 7.13 -10.85
C ASP A 409 -1.06 8.24 -11.72
N SER A 410 0.20 8.61 -11.44
CA SER A 410 0.91 9.66 -12.15
C SER A 410 1.05 9.41 -13.65
N GLU A 411 0.88 8.17 -14.09
CA GLU A 411 0.96 7.75 -15.49
C GLU A 411 -0.41 7.53 -16.15
N ALA A 412 -1.51 7.64 -15.41
CA ALA A 412 -2.83 7.37 -15.97
C ALA A 412 -3.25 8.42 -16.99
N LYS A 413 -3.62 7.95 -18.19
CA LYS A 413 -4.37 8.77 -19.15
C LYS A 413 -5.79 8.95 -18.62
N LEU A 414 -6.08 10.15 -18.12
CA LEU A 414 -7.42 10.49 -17.68
C LEU A 414 -8.35 10.65 -18.89
N THR A 415 -9.48 9.93 -18.88
CA THR A 415 -10.55 10.16 -19.84
C THR A 415 -11.24 11.47 -19.46
N SER A 416 -11.23 12.46 -20.36
CA SER A 416 -11.86 13.76 -20.12
C SER A 416 -12.73 14.18 -21.30
N VAL A 417 -13.95 14.60 -20.99
CA VAL A 417 -14.77 15.43 -21.87
C VAL A 417 -14.68 16.86 -21.34
N SER A 418 -14.57 17.87 -22.21
CA SER A 418 -14.43 19.27 -21.74
C SER A 418 -15.68 19.73 -20.99
N ASN A 419 -15.49 20.55 -19.94
CA ASN A 419 -16.61 21.10 -19.17
C ASN A 419 -17.57 21.91 -20.05
N GLU A 420 -17.02 22.69 -20.98
CA GLU A 420 -17.80 23.44 -21.99
C GLU A 420 -18.72 22.52 -22.81
N PHE A 421 -18.25 21.32 -23.17
CA PHE A 421 -19.06 20.36 -23.92
C PHE A 421 -20.21 19.81 -23.06
N ILE A 422 -19.93 19.47 -21.80
CA ILE A 422 -20.94 18.96 -20.87
C ILE A 422 -22.01 20.04 -20.65
N GLU A 423 -21.61 21.29 -20.41
CA GLU A 423 -22.53 22.41 -20.21
C GLU A 423 -23.38 22.71 -21.45
N LYS A 424 -22.76 22.71 -22.63
CA LYS A 424 -23.47 22.85 -23.89
C LYS A 424 -24.48 21.74 -24.11
N TYR A 425 -24.13 20.50 -23.74
CA TYR A 425 -25.07 19.38 -23.84
C TYR A 425 -26.26 19.55 -22.89
N LEU A 426 -26.00 19.93 -21.64
CA LEU A 426 -27.05 20.17 -20.64
C LEU A 426 -28.01 21.29 -21.05
N SER A 427 -27.51 22.39 -21.65
CA SER A 427 -28.39 23.46 -22.14
C SER A 427 -29.31 23.00 -23.27
N THR A 428 -28.90 22.01 -24.09
CA THR A 428 -29.79 21.43 -25.11
C THR A 428 -30.91 20.55 -24.54
N LEU A 429 -30.75 20.04 -23.31
CA LEU A 429 -31.81 19.28 -22.63
C LEU A 429 -32.86 20.21 -22.03
N ASP A 430 -32.46 21.37 -21.49
CA ASP A 430 -33.40 22.39 -21.01
C ASP A 430 -34.31 22.92 -22.13
N MET A 431 -33.82 22.99 -23.37
CA MET A 431 -34.64 23.44 -24.52
C MET A 431 -35.69 22.41 -24.98
N LYS A 432 -35.66 21.19 -24.44
CA LYS A 432 -36.56 20.09 -24.79
C LYS A 432 -37.51 19.68 -23.66
N ALA A 433 -37.32 20.23 -22.46
CA ALA A 433 -38.23 20.12 -21.32
C ALA A 433 -39.25 21.27 -21.37
#